data_AF-A0A165RNI4-F1
#
_entry.id   AF-A0A165RNI4-F1
#
_cell.length_a   1.000
_cell.length_b   1.000
_cell.length_c   1.000
_cell.angle_alpha   90.00
_cell.angle_beta   90.00
_cell.angle_gamma   90.00
#
_symmetry.space_group_name_H-M   'P 1'
#
loop_
_entity.id
_entity.type
_entity.pdbx_description
1 polymer ?
#
loop_
_entity_poly.entity_id
_entity_poly.type
_entity_poly.pdbx_seq_one_letter_code
_entity_poly.pdbx_strand_id
1 'polypeptide(L)'
;MQKELIVLTPYYSATLYNGQAVGITLQSRTTDGDPTKKIKDTLPVRDANGNINQFEIADEATQSHWKRTLGGILARKVVKDDLVRQGDRWRGNFDAATIAEFPKDYQLYIHKSQKEYDPRKDAYLFGASQCSTEDFDADKVGSEPASPSKLLSRQQKTTLLPTRAARDAALKVLFAFAQTNTSAVLLAALPKYDTAENGPVNGIQEDTDSFIARQSIRIRNAKDCWAILREGFVRPSSEVLSPPKRKGSGRIWQVEEQQHIVDGVVDGEVVGQVTPAPVSEFAWPVLEWILCLLEKDEKLAKKSGQPLHSPLLLSQIPPPRAATNARWDVEAPLDVIFYCLKERDLRHKTMGIRLLTLLVNLSATTLIDLPLFLNAIGNRLFSLTLDELASLFAALPSSSTMLQFKVLLCRHYLTDFAAGSGQNNIRPKPQARGQPRPAPSRRKQAESPFADSTTSNVTAASAASIARKFPAIPSSEILSLIESPCSTDVDGGAQALRVKLELALSYALLRKHVGSDDNVDVEWQGALREGRLNAAFEAASGLVRKPTTTLDDRTTEGMKQLLAAVVFC
;
A
#
# COMPACT_ATOMS: atom_id res chain seq x y z
N MET A 1 -26.81 15.24 -39.48
CA MET A 1 -26.04 15.69 -38.28
C MET A 1 -24.59 15.31 -38.49
N GLN A 2 -23.68 16.26 -38.38
CA GLN A 2 -22.25 15.98 -38.45
C GLN A 2 -21.82 15.33 -37.13
N LYS A 3 -21.21 14.15 -37.22
CA LYS A 3 -20.68 13.39 -36.09
C LYS A 3 -19.17 13.34 -36.22
N GLU A 4 -18.46 13.80 -35.20
CA GLU A 4 -16.99 13.80 -35.15
C GLU A 4 -16.55 12.93 -33.98
N LEU A 5 -15.82 11.85 -34.23
CA LEU A 5 -15.23 11.03 -33.17
C LEU A 5 -14.05 11.79 -32.56
N ILE A 6 -14.16 12.17 -31.29
CA ILE A 6 -13.15 12.99 -30.60
C ILE A 6 -12.25 12.18 -29.67
N VAL A 7 -12.73 11.05 -29.14
CA VAL A 7 -11.92 10.14 -28.32
C VAL A 7 -12.33 8.70 -28.63
N LEU A 8 -11.34 7.83 -28.81
CA LEU A 8 -11.51 6.39 -28.88
C LEU A 8 -10.51 5.73 -27.93
N THR A 9 -11.03 4.96 -26.97
CA THR A 9 -10.22 4.15 -26.07
C THR A 9 -10.68 2.69 -26.12
N PRO A 10 -9.93 1.75 -25.54
CA PRO A 10 -10.41 0.38 -25.35
C PRO A 10 -11.70 0.29 -24.53
N TYR A 11 -12.03 1.34 -23.77
CA TYR A 11 -13.11 1.32 -22.78
C TYR A 11 -14.38 2.06 -23.20
N TYR A 12 -14.24 3.13 -23.98
CA TYR A 12 -15.36 3.96 -24.44
C TYR A 12 -14.97 4.76 -25.68
N SER A 13 -15.98 5.29 -26.37
CA SER A 13 -15.82 6.30 -27.41
C SER A 13 -16.62 7.56 -27.07
N ALA A 14 -16.12 8.73 -27.47
CA ALA A 14 -16.83 10.00 -27.35
C ALA A 14 -16.95 10.66 -28.73
N THR A 15 -18.17 11.05 -29.09
CA THR A 15 -18.50 11.66 -30.38
C THR A 15 -19.13 13.04 -30.15
N LEU A 16 -18.62 14.05 -30.84
CA LEU A 16 -19.16 15.41 -30.86
C LEU A 16 -20.24 15.51 -31.95
N TYR A 17 -21.40 16.04 -31.58
CA TYR A 17 -22.58 16.22 -32.43
C TYR A 17 -22.82 17.72 -32.64
N ASN A 18 -22.82 18.14 -33.91
CA ASN A 18 -23.07 19.53 -34.32
C ASN A 18 -22.22 20.56 -33.54
N GLY A 19 -20.99 20.18 -33.17
CA GLY A 19 -20.05 21.05 -32.46
C GLY A 19 -20.38 21.38 -31.00
N GLN A 20 -21.47 20.84 -30.42
CA GLN A 20 -21.90 21.22 -29.06
C GLN A 20 -22.14 20.03 -28.12
N ALA A 21 -22.95 19.06 -28.53
CA ALA A 21 -23.33 17.93 -27.67
C ALA A 21 -22.32 16.78 -27.79
N VAL A 22 -21.97 16.14 -26.69
CA VAL A 22 -21.03 15.01 -26.69
C VAL A 22 -21.76 13.73 -26.26
N GLY A 23 -21.82 12.75 -27.15
CA GLY A 23 -22.33 11.41 -26.83
C GLY A 23 -21.18 10.49 -26.46
N ILE A 24 -21.31 9.82 -25.32
CA ILE A 24 -20.32 8.89 -24.77
C ILE A 24 -20.90 7.47 -24.84
N THR A 25 -20.21 6.56 -25.53
CA THR A 25 -20.61 5.16 -25.66
C THR A 25 -19.61 4.28 -24.94
N LEU A 26 -20.07 3.56 -23.90
CA LEU A 26 -19.24 2.63 -23.14
C LEU A 26 -19.15 1.29 -23.89
N GLN A 27 -17.98 0.65 -23.87
CA GLN A 27 -17.79 -0.65 -24.51
C GLN A 27 -18.43 -1.76 -23.66
N SER A 28 -19.15 -2.69 -24.29
CA SER A 28 -19.89 -3.75 -23.58
C SER A 28 -19.02 -4.66 -22.73
N ARG A 29 -17.74 -4.82 -23.08
CA ARG A 29 -16.75 -5.66 -22.37
C ARG A 29 -16.18 -5.03 -21.09
N THR A 30 -16.55 -3.79 -20.76
CA THR A 30 -15.93 -3.04 -19.66
C THR A 30 -16.85 -2.90 -18.46
N THR A 31 -18.02 -3.52 -18.52
CA THR A 31 -18.94 -3.55 -17.40
C THR A 31 -18.52 -4.65 -16.43
N ASP A 32 -18.60 -4.36 -15.14
CA ASP A 32 -18.63 -5.32 -14.04
C ASP A 32 -20.08 -5.69 -13.67
N GLY A 33 -21.04 -5.29 -14.50
CA GLY A 33 -22.46 -5.58 -14.37
C GLY A 33 -22.75 -7.08 -14.38
N ASP A 34 -23.57 -7.52 -13.44
CA ASP A 34 -24.05 -8.89 -13.31
C ASP A 34 -25.55 -8.93 -13.69
N PRO A 35 -25.92 -9.60 -14.80
CA PRO A 35 -27.31 -9.66 -15.26
C PRO A 35 -28.26 -10.34 -14.26
N THR A 36 -27.72 -11.11 -13.30
CA THR A 36 -28.50 -11.79 -12.26
C THR A 36 -28.84 -10.86 -11.08
N LYS A 37 -28.10 -9.78 -10.88
CA LYS A 37 -28.29 -8.81 -9.79
C LYS A 37 -29.30 -7.72 -10.15
N LYS A 38 -30.52 -8.13 -10.50
CA LYS A 38 -31.65 -7.21 -10.70
C LYS A 38 -32.53 -7.20 -9.45
N ILE A 39 -32.91 -6.00 -9.02
CA ILE A 39 -33.98 -5.88 -8.01
C ILE A 39 -35.25 -6.38 -8.67
N LYS A 40 -35.88 -7.37 -8.05
CA LYS A 40 -37.24 -7.77 -8.42
C LYS A 40 -38.14 -6.59 -8.07
N ASP A 41 -38.89 -6.08 -9.05
CA ASP A 41 -39.84 -5.01 -8.81
C ASP A 41 -40.70 -5.38 -7.60
N THR A 42 -40.62 -4.55 -6.57
CA THR A 42 -41.36 -4.83 -5.34
C THR A 42 -42.78 -4.34 -5.53
N LEU A 43 -43.74 -5.17 -5.13
CA LEU A 43 -45.11 -4.69 -4.97
C LEU A 43 -45.10 -3.59 -3.89
N PRO A 44 -46.00 -2.59 -3.96
CA PRO A 44 -46.12 -1.57 -2.93
C PRO A 44 -46.61 -2.23 -1.63
N VAL A 45 -45.68 -2.73 -0.82
CA VAL A 45 -45.96 -3.26 0.51
C VAL A 45 -45.96 -2.08 1.48
N ARG A 46 -47.08 -1.94 2.20
CA ARG A 46 -47.22 -0.93 3.25
C ARG A 46 -46.66 -1.49 4.56
N ASP A 47 -45.83 -0.70 5.22
CA ASP A 47 -45.41 -1.02 6.59
C ASP A 47 -46.53 -0.71 7.61
N ALA A 48 -46.32 -1.08 8.88
CA ALA A 48 -47.27 -0.80 9.97
C ALA A 48 -47.55 0.69 10.19
N ASN A 49 -46.74 1.59 9.61
CA ASN A 49 -46.87 3.04 9.70
C ASN A 49 -47.48 3.67 8.42
N GLY A 50 -47.86 2.85 7.43
CA GLY A 50 -48.39 3.31 6.15
C GLY A 50 -47.34 3.89 5.20
N ASN A 51 -46.04 3.67 5.45
CA ASN A 51 -45.01 4.02 4.49
C ASN A 51 -44.92 2.95 3.40
N ILE A 52 -44.57 3.39 2.20
CA ILE A 52 -44.23 2.51 1.08
C ILE A 52 -42.71 2.32 1.03
N ASN A 53 -42.30 1.13 0.61
CA ASN A 53 -40.92 0.78 0.33
C ASN A 53 -40.88 0.04 -1.01
N GLN A 54 -40.90 0.80 -2.10
CA GLN A 54 -41.09 0.26 -3.44
C GLN A 54 -39.90 0.60 -4.35
N PHE A 55 -39.35 -0.41 -5.02
CA PHE A 55 -38.42 -0.20 -6.12
C PHE A 55 -39.16 -0.41 -7.43
N GLU A 56 -39.04 0.56 -8.33
CA GLU A 56 -39.54 0.49 -9.70
C GLU A 56 -38.43 0.82 -10.68
N ILE A 57 -38.47 0.25 -11.89
CA ILE A 57 -37.58 0.68 -12.97
C ILE A 57 -37.85 2.17 -13.27
N ALA A 58 -36.78 2.97 -13.35
CA ALA A 58 -36.89 4.39 -13.62
C ALA A 58 -37.54 4.64 -14.99
N ASP A 59 -38.42 5.64 -15.06
CA ASP A 59 -39.04 6.06 -16.33
C ASP A 59 -38.00 6.66 -17.29
N GLU A 60 -38.38 6.79 -18.58
CA GLU A 60 -37.47 7.27 -19.63
C GLU A 60 -36.96 8.69 -19.36
N ALA A 61 -37.80 9.55 -18.77
CA ALA A 61 -37.43 10.92 -18.40
C ALA A 61 -36.32 10.92 -17.33
N THR A 62 -36.47 10.12 -16.29
CA THR A 62 -35.49 9.99 -15.21
C THR A 62 -34.21 9.31 -15.71
N GLN A 63 -34.33 8.27 -16.54
CA GLN A 63 -33.16 7.67 -17.19
C GLN A 63 -32.41 8.69 -18.05
N SER A 64 -33.11 9.47 -18.86
CA SER A 64 -32.50 10.51 -19.71
C SER A 64 -31.82 11.59 -18.89
N HIS A 65 -32.43 12.01 -17.78
CA HIS A 65 -31.82 12.94 -16.83
C HIS A 65 -30.50 12.39 -16.28
N TRP A 66 -30.50 11.15 -15.76
CA TRP A 66 -29.30 10.54 -15.21
C TRP A 66 -28.23 10.24 -16.25
N LYS A 67 -28.59 9.85 -17.47
CA LYS A 67 -27.63 9.69 -18.58
C LYS A 67 -26.92 11.00 -18.91
N ARG A 68 -27.63 12.14 -18.90
CA ARG A 68 -27.03 13.47 -19.07
C ARG A 68 -26.14 13.85 -17.89
N THR A 69 -26.61 13.63 -16.66
CA THR A 69 -25.84 13.94 -15.45
C THR A 69 -24.52 13.14 -15.40
N LEU A 70 -24.58 11.83 -15.64
CA LEU A 70 -23.39 10.97 -15.69
C LEU A 70 -22.49 11.32 -16.89
N GLY A 71 -23.09 11.61 -18.05
CA GLY A 71 -22.36 12.07 -19.23
C GLY A 71 -21.54 13.34 -18.97
N GLY A 72 -22.13 14.33 -18.30
CA GLY A 72 -21.43 15.55 -17.91
C GLY A 72 -20.31 15.33 -16.90
N ILE A 73 -20.45 14.37 -15.98
CA ILE A 73 -19.38 13.98 -15.05
C ILE A 73 -18.23 13.32 -15.82
N LEU A 74 -18.53 12.32 -16.66
CA LEU A 74 -17.52 11.61 -17.46
C LEU A 74 -16.80 12.55 -18.43
N ALA A 75 -17.52 13.46 -19.07
CA ALA A 75 -16.93 14.46 -19.95
C ALA A 75 -15.89 15.32 -19.21
N ARG A 76 -16.20 15.79 -17.99
CA ARG A 76 -15.31 16.63 -17.18
C ARG A 76 -14.11 15.89 -16.60
N LYS A 77 -14.30 14.63 -16.19
CA LYS A 77 -13.34 13.87 -15.39
C LYS A 77 -12.52 12.85 -16.17
N VAL A 78 -12.99 12.44 -17.35
CA VAL A 78 -12.38 11.36 -18.13
C VAL A 78 -12.09 11.85 -19.55
N VAL A 79 -13.12 12.24 -20.31
CA VAL A 79 -12.97 12.57 -21.73
C VAL A 79 -12.05 13.77 -21.95
N LYS A 80 -12.18 14.81 -21.12
CA LYS A 80 -11.30 15.98 -21.18
C LYS A 80 -9.82 15.61 -21.01
N ASP A 81 -9.52 14.73 -20.07
CA ASP A 81 -8.14 14.34 -19.76
C ASP A 81 -7.56 13.42 -20.84
N ASP A 82 -8.38 12.57 -21.45
CA ASP A 82 -8.01 11.78 -22.63
C ASP A 82 -7.71 12.68 -23.84
N LEU A 83 -8.52 13.71 -24.10
CA LEU A 83 -8.25 14.69 -25.18
C LEU A 83 -6.93 15.43 -24.96
N VAL A 84 -6.67 15.90 -23.73
CA VAL A 84 -5.41 16.57 -23.41
C VAL A 84 -4.22 15.64 -23.64
N ARG A 85 -4.35 14.35 -23.31
CA ARG A 85 -3.31 13.34 -23.60
C ARG A 85 -3.10 13.10 -25.10
N GLN A 86 -4.14 13.26 -25.91
CA GLN A 86 -4.05 13.19 -27.38
C GLN A 86 -3.52 14.49 -28.01
N GLY A 87 -3.32 15.56 -27.24
CA GLY A 87 -2.91 16.87 -27.74
C GLY A 87 -4.08 17.76 -28.20
N ASP A 88 -5.31 17.33 -27.97
CA ASP A 88 -6.52 18.04 -28.35
C ASP A 88 -7.10 18.91 -27.22
N ARG A 89 -8.00 19.82 -27.59
CA ARG A 89 -8.73 20.69 -26.67
C ARG A 89 -10.22 20.35 -26.66
N TRP A 90 -10.82 20.41 -25.48
CA TRP A 90 -12.26 20.25 -25.32
C TRP A 90 -13.03 21.36 -26.06
N ARG A 91 -13.95 20.97 -26.96
CA ARG A 91 -14.78 21.88 -27.78
C ARG A 91 -16.28 21.81 -27.47
N GLY A 92 -16.74 20.80 -26.72
CA GLY A 92 -18.17 20.59 -26.44
C GLY A 92 -18.71 21.40 -25.26
N ASN A 93 -20.00 21.27 -24.98
CA ASN A 93 -20.61 21.71 -23.73
C ASN A 93 -20.70 20.53 -22.76
N PHE A 94 -20.08 20.65 -21.58
CA PHE A 94 -20.11 19.58 -20.56
C PHE A 94 -21.53 19.24 -20.10
N ASP A 95 -22.43 20.23 -20.04
CA ASP A 95 -23.80 20.00 -19.56
C ASP A 95 -24.73 19.44 -20.65
N ALA A 96 -24.27 19.49 -21.91
CA ALA A 96 -24.90 18.82 -23.05
C ALA A 96 -24.31 17.43 -23.33
N ALA A 97 -23.36 16.96 -22.51
CA ALA A 97 -22.80 15.63 -22.64
C ALA A 97 -23.76 14.58 -22.07
N THR A 98 -23.89 13.43 -22.74
CA THR A 98 -24.74 12.32 -22.31
C THR A 98 -24.06 10.99 -22.60
N ILE A 99 -24.25 10.00 -21.72
CA ILE A 99 -23.98 8.61 -22.11
C ILE A 99 -25.11 8.12 -23.02
N ALA A 100 -24.78 7.30 -24.01
CA ALA A 100 -25.77 6.68 -24.89
C ALA A 100 -26.65 5.69 -24.11
N GLU A 101 -25.99 4.83 -23.34
CA GLU A 101 -26.60 3.77 -22.54
C GLU A 101 -25.87 3.66 -21.20
N PHE A 102 -26.56 3.13 -20.18
CA PHE A 102 -25.89 2.71 -18.96
C PHE A 102 -24.92 1.56 -19.28
N PRO A 103 -23.88 1.31 -18.44
CA PRO A 103 -23.03 0.15 -18.63
C PRO A 103 -23.87 -1.12 -18.76
N LYS A 104 -23.43 -2.05 -19.59
CA LYS A 104 -24.17 -3.29 -19.85
C LYS A 104 -24.51 -3.99 -18.53
N ASP A 105 -25.73 -4.52 -18.42
CA ASP A 105 -26.28 -5.19 -17.23
C ASP A 105 -26.55 -4.28 -16.01
N TYR A 106 -26.37 -2.95 -16.14
CA TYR A 106 -26.89 -2.00 -15.15
C TYR A 106 -28.30 -1.53 -15.48
N GLN A 107 -29.11 -1.35 -14.43
CA GLN A 107 -30.47 -0.86 -14.51
C GLN A 107 -30.69 0.26 -13.48
N LEU A 108 -31.29 1.36 -13.93
CA LEU A 108 -31.68 2.46 -13.05
C LEU A 108 -33.06 2.17 -12.44
N TYR A 109 -33.13 2.22 -11.12
CA TYR A 109 -34.34 2.07 -10.33
C TYR A 109 -34.66 3.37 -9.59
N ILE A 110 -35.95 3.59 -9.32
CA ILE A 110 -36.46 4.58 -8.40
C ILE A 110 -36.96 3.86 -7.16
N HIS A 111 -36.40 4.23 -6.03
CA HIS A 111 -36.87 3.84 -4.73
C HIS A 111 -37.86 4.88 -4.23
N LYS A 112 -39.11 4.47 -4.06
CA LYS A 112 -40.15 5.25 -3.39
C LYS A 112 -40.19 4.86 -1.92
N SER A 113 -39.88 5.83 -1.06
CA SER A 113 -39.96 5.69 0.40
C SER A 113 -40.92 6.73 0.99
N GLN A 114 -41.32 6.54 2.26
CA GLN A 114 -42.24 7.42 3.02
C GLN A 114 -43.73 7.23 2.67
N LYS A 115 -44.57 8.23 2.97
CA LYS A 115 -46.03 8.15 2.85
C LYS A 115 -46.45 8.13 1.39
N GLU A 116 -47.46 7.33 1.06
CA GLU A 116 -47.91 7.10 -0.32
C GLU A 116 -48.35 8.35 -1.09
N TYR A 117 -48.91 9.34 -0.39
CA TYR A 117 -49.38 10.57 -1.02
C TYR A 117 -48.26 11.57 -1.33
N ASP A 118 -47.06 11.36 -0.77
CA ASP A 118 -45.87 12.18 -1.00
C ASP A 118 -44.61 11.31 -0.87
N PRO A 119 -44.39 10.38 -1.81
CA PRO A 119 -43.28 9.46 -1.70
C PRO A 119 -41.98 10.16 -2.08
N ARG A 120 -40.99 10.08 -1.21
CA ARG A 120 -39.62 10.47 -1.53
C ARG A 120 -39.09 9.51 -2.60
N LYS A 121 -38.58 10.07 -3.70
CA LYS A 121 -38.00 9.34 -4.82
C LYS A 121 -36.48 9.47 -4.79
N ASP A 122 -35.79 8.36 -4.61
CA ASP A 122 -34.33 8.30 -4.71
C ASP A 122 -33.97 7.39 -5.90
N ALA A 123 -32.98 7.78 -6.72
CA ALA A 123 -32.57 7.02 -7.89
C ALA A 123 -31.32 6.19 -7.60
N TYR A 124 -31.35 4.91 -7.99
CA TYR A 124 -30.27 3.96 -7.75
C TYR A 124 -29.91 3.22 -9.02
N LEU A 125 -28.63 3.18 -9.36
CA LEU A 125 -28.12 2.42 -10.50
C LEU A 125 -27.57 1.08 -9.98
N PHE A 126 -28.29 -0.02 -10.24
CA PHE A 126 -27.93 -1.37 -9.78
C PHE A 126 -27.29 -2.19 -10.90
N GLY A 127 -26.35 -3.07 -10.55
CA GLY A 127 -25.70 -3.98 -11.51
C GLY A 127 -24.34 -4.52 -11.05
N ALA A 128 -23.61 -3.84 -10.15
CA ALA A 128 -22.22 -4.19 -9.83
C ALA A 128 -22.03 -5.61 -9.23
N SER A 129 -21.15 -6.41 -9.83
CA SER A 129 -20.76 -7.75 -9.35
C SER A 129 -20.09 -7.74 -7.97
N GLN A 130 -19.38 -6.67 -7.61
CA GLN A 130 -18.58 -6.59 -6.37
C GLN A 130 -19.27 -5.93 -5.18
N CYS A 131 -20.56 -5.62 -5.26
CA CYS A 131 -21.29 -5.35 -4.01
C CYS A 131 -21.43 -6.69 -3.28
N SER A 132 -20.52 -6.98 -2.35
CA SER A 132 -20.74 -7.88 -1.23
C SER A 132 -21.81 -7.25 -0.34
N THR A 133 -23.02 -7.12 -0.88
CA THR A 133 -24.21 -7.18 -0.08
C THR A 133 -24.23 -8.60 0.46
N GLU A 134 -23.52 -8.83 1.57
CA GLU A 134 -23.96 -9.81 2.54
C GLU A 134 -25.48 -9.61 2.66
N ASP A 135 -26.21 -10.67 2.34
CA ASP A 135 -27.63 -10.68 2.04
C ASP A 135 -28.42 -9.65 2.86
N PHE A 136 -28.83 -8.55 2.22
CA PHE A 136 -29.90 -7.71 2.74
C PHE A 136 -31.21 -8.46 2.49
N ASP A 137 -31.38 -9.55 3.25
CA ASP A 137 -32.49 -10.48 3.21
C ASP A 137 -33.70 -9.77 3.84
N ALA A 138 -34.35 -8.90 3.04
CA ALA A 138 -35.51 -8.10 3.45
C ALA A 138 -36.66 -9.01 3.97
N ASP A 139 -36.67 -10.27 3.56
CA ASP A 139 -37.63 -11.29 3.97
C ASP A 139 -37.35 -11.90 5.37
N LYS A 140 -36.17 -11.67 5.98
CA LYS A 140 -35.86 -12.16 7.34
C LYS A 140 -36.25 -11.22 8.48
N VAL A 141 -36.89 -10.08 8.20
CA VAL A 141 -37.49 -9.21 9.22
C VAL A 141 -38.92 -9.66 9.55
N GLY A 142 -39.13 -10.98 9.62
CA GLY A 142 -40.36 -11.61 10.07
C GLY A 142 -40.56 -11.45 11.58
N SER A 143 -41.26 -10.38 11.97
CA SER A 143 -42.29 -10.32 13.02
C SER A 143 -42.25 -11.36 14.16
N GLU A 144 -41.26 -11.29 15.05
CA GLU A 144 -41.51 -11.57 16.47
C GLU A 144 -41.59 -10.23 17.22
N PRO A 145 -42.66 -9.95 17.99
CA PRO A 145 -42.76 -8.73 18.78
C PRO A 145 -41.72 -8.76 19.91
N ALA A 146 -40.52 -8.29 19.60
CA ALA A 146 -39.47 -8.11 20.59
C ALA A 146 -39.92 -7.05 21.60
N SER A 147 -39.90 -7.42 22.88
CA SER A 147 -40.19 -6.52 24.01
C SER A 147 -39.49 -5.15 23.86
N PRO A 148 -40.17 -4.02 24.11
CA PRO A 148 -39.66 -2.66 23.89
C PRO A 148 -38.27 -2.39 24.48
N SER A 149 -37.95 -3.00 25.62
CA SER A 149 -36.64 -2.88 26.29
C SER A 149 -35.48 -3.52 25.50
N LYS A 150 -35.77 -4.51 24.63
CA LYS A 150 -34.78 -5.13 23.73
C LYS A 150 -34.58 -4.33 22.44
N LEU A 151 -35.58 -3.58 22.00
CA LEU A 151 -35.47 -2.67 20.85
C LEU A 151 -34.65 -1.43 21.22
N LEU A 152 -34.89 -0.85 22.40
CA LEU A 152 -34.11 0.30 22.91
C LEU A 152 -32.64 -0.05 23.14
N SER A 153 -32.33 -1.22 23.72
CA SER A 153 -30.94 -1.64 23.94
C SER A 153 -30.20 -2.01 22.65
N ARG A 154 -30.90 -2.45 21.59
CA ARG A 154 -30.31 -2.61 20.25
C ARG A 154 -30.07 -1.27 19.55
N GLN A 155 -31.01 -0.32 19.66
CA GLN A 155 -30.84 1.02 19.07
C GLN A 155 -29.71 1.81 19.74
N GLN A 156 -29.54 1.72 21.07
CA GLN A 156 -28.44 2.41 21.76
C GLN A 156 -27.05 1.90 21.37
N LYS A 157 -26.92 0.63 20.98
CA LYS A 157 -25.62 0.06 20.54
C LYS A 157 -25.25 0.49 19.12
N THR A 158 -26.22 0.70 18.23
CA THR A 158 -25.95 1.15 16.85
C THR A 158 -25.68 2.65 16.77
N THR A 159 -26.23 3.47 17.68
CA THR A 159 -25.96 4.91 17.73
C THR A 159 -24.51 5.28 18.09
N LEU A 160 -23.73 4.34 18.64
CA LEU A 160 -22.33 4.59 19.05
C LEU A 160 -21.29 4.30 17.96
N LEU A 161 -21.73 3.84 16.78
CA LEU A 161 -20.83 3.53 15.67
C LEU A 161 -20.65 4.77 14.79
N PRO A 162 -19.40 5.13 14.44
CA PRO A 162 -19.16 6.25 13.52
C PRO A 162 -19.80 5.99 12.15
N THR A 163 -20.69 6.90 11.73
CA THR A 163 -21.27 6.91 10.39
C THR A 163 -20.18 7.14 9.33
N ARG A 164 -20.45 6.76 8.08
CA ARG A 164 -19.50 7.03 6.97
C ARG A 164 -19.15 8.52 6.88
N ALA A 165 -20.15 9.40 6.96
CA ALA A 165 -19.93 10.85 6.95
C ALA A 165 -19.06 11.33 8.12
N ALA A 166 -19.23 10.76 9.32
CA ALA A 166 -18.39 11.07 10.48
C ALA A 166 -16.94 10.59 10.27
N ARG A 167 -16.73 9.42 9.65
CA ARG A 167 -15.39 8.94 9.29
C ARG A 167 -14.73 9.87 8.28
N ASP A 168 -15.44 10.26 7.23
CA ASP A 168 -14.93 11.19 6.20
C ASP A 168 -14.60 12.56 6.80
N ALA A 169 -15.43 13.06 7.73
CA ALA A 169 -15.16 14.30 8.46
C ALA A 169 -13.93 14.16 9.38
N ALA A 170 -13.79 13.05 10.10
CA ALA A 170 -12.64 12.78 10.95
C ALA A 170 -11.34 12.72 10.13
N LEU A 171 -11.36 12.08 8.96
CA LEU A 171 -10.22 12.07 8.03
C LEU A 171 -9.86 13.49 7.57
N LYS A 172 -10.85 14.31 7.19
CA LYS A 172 -10.61 15.72 6.82
C LYS A 172 -9.93 16.50 7.97
N VAL A 173 -10.38 16.27 9.20
CA VAL A 173 -9.78 16.90 10.40
C VAL A 173 -8.35 16.41 10.60
N LEU A 174 -8.06 15.12 10.45
CA LEU A 174 -6.70 14.57 10.55
C LEU A 174 -5.75 15.21 9.53
N PHE A 175 -6.18 15.35 8.28
CA PHE A 175 -5.38 16.02 7.24
C PHE A 175 -5.23 17.52 7.48
N ALA A 176 -6.25 18.20 8.00
CA ALA A 176 -6.13 19.59 8.42
C ALA A 176 -5.10 19.75 9.55
N PHE A 177 -5.12 18.86 10.55
CA PHE A 177 -4.13 18.87 11.62
C PHE A 177 -2.72 18.58 11.11
N ALA A 178 -2.55 17.68 10.15
CA ALA A 178 -1.24 17.43 9.52
C ALA A 178 -0.66 18.69 8.87
N GLN A 179 -1.51 19.61 8.39
CA GLN A 179 -1.09 20.88 7.82
C GLN A 179 -0.72 21.90 8.92
N THR A 180 -1.55 22.04 9.96
CA THR A 180 -1.43 23.10 10.96
C THR A 180 -0.51 22.79 12.14
N ASN A 181 -0.25 21.52 12.44
CA ASN A 181 0.55 21.10 13.60
C ASN A 181 1.91 20.51 13.19
N THR A 182 2.82 20.35 14.15
CA THR A 182 4.08 19.64 13.92
C THR A 182 3.84 18.13 13.87
N SER A 183 4.60 17.41 13.02
CA SER A 183 4.45 15.95 12.89
C SER A 183 4.70 15.21 14.21
N ALA A 184 5.63 15.71 15.02
CA ALA A 184 5.98 15.11 16.30
C ALA A 184 4.81 15.10 17.29
N VAL A 185 4.03 16.19 17.38
CA VAL A 185 2.87 16.29 18.28
C VAL A 185 1.76 15.31 17.86
N LEU A 186 1.53 15.15 16.55
CA LEU A 186 0.50 14.24 16.04
C LEU A 186 0.91 12.77 16.16
N LEU A 187 2.16 12.44 15.84
CA LEU A 187 2.66 11.07 15.97
C LEU A 187 2.87 10.64 17.42
N ALA A 188 3.02 11.58 18.36
CA ALA A 188 3.04 11.26 19.79
C ALA A 188 1.72 10.64 20.29
N ALA A 189 0.61 10.84 19.57
CA ALA A 189 -0.68 10.20 19.85
C ALA A 189 -0.78 8.77 19.28
N LEU A 190 0.14 8.37 18.39
CA LEU A 190 0.21 7.00 17.90
C LEU A 190 1.13 6.13 18.77
N PRO A 191 0.90 4.82 18.79
CA PRO A 191 1.82 3.90 19.43
C PRO A 191 3.22 4.01 18.85
N LYS A 192 4.20 3.88 19.72
CA LYS A 192 5.62 3.86 19.39
C LYS A 192 6.33 2.92 20.35
N TYR A 193 7.50 2.46 19.96
CA TYR A 193 8.33 1.66 20.85
C TYR A 193 8.85 2.53 22.00
N ASP A 194 8.31 2.31 23.20
CA ASP A 194 8.79 2.98 24.41
C ASP A 194 10.22 2.57 24.73
N THR A 195 11.03 3.54 25.12
CA THR A 195 12.37 3.33 25.66
C THR A 195 12.25 2.86 27.12
N ALA A 196 11.86 1.60 27.34
CA ALA A 196 11.94 0.81 28.58
C ALA A 196 11.38 1.39 29.91
N GLU A 197 11.03 2.67 30.01
CA GLU A 197 10.68 3.33 31.27
C GLU A 197 9.16 3.45 31.51
N ASN A 198 8.36 3.32 30.46
CA ASN A 198 6.91 3.33 30.57
C ASN A 198 6.41 1.90 30.72
N GLY A 199 6.33 1.43 31.97
CA GLY A 199 5.67 0.16 32.29
C GLY A 199 4.23 0.14 31.77
N PRO A 200 3.65 -1.05 31.52
CA PRO A 200 2.27 -1.16 31.06
C PRO A 200 1.34 -0.43 32.02
N VAL A 201 0.60 0.55 31.52
CA VAL A 201 -0.38 1.33 32.29
C VAL A 201 -1.59 0.41 32.57
N ASN A 202 -1.41 -0.51 33.51
CA ASN A 202 -2.40 -1.51 33.93
C ASN A 202 -3.50 -0.91 34.86
N GLY A 203 -3.68 0.41 34.86
CA GLY A 203 -4.40 1.10 35.94
C GLY A 203 -5.81 1.61 35.63
N ILE A 204 -6.30 1.57 34.39
CA ILE A 204 -7.61 2.17 34.06
C ILE A 204 -8.50 1.11 33.42
N GLN A 205 -9.06 0.28 34.28
CA GLN A 205 -10.19 -0.60 33.98
C GLN A 205 -11.47 0.08 34.49
N GLU A 206 -11.61 1.39 34.25
CA GLU A 206 -12.87 2.08 34.48
C GLU A 206 -13.86 1.70 33.37
N ASP A 207 -15.11 1.43 33.77
CA ASP A 207 -16.25 1.00 32.96
C ASP A 207 -16.44 1.87 31.71
N THR A 208 -15.67 1.55 30.66
CA THR A 208 -15.66 2.31 29.41
C THR A 208 -16.77 1.78 28.51
N ASP A 209 -17.99 2.20 28.81
CA ASP A 209 -19.20 1.74 28.13
C ASP A 209 -19.23 2.13 26.63
N SER A 210 -18.51 3.19 26.23
CA SER A 210 -18.54 3.64 24.84
C SER A 210 -17.71 2.76 23.90
N PHE A 211 -18.22 2.54 22.69
CA PHE A 211 -17.49 1.83 21.62
C PHE A 211 -16.17 2.54 21.28
N ILE A 212 -16.19 3.88 21.20
CA ILE A 212 -15.02 4.69 20.86
C ILE A 212 -13.93 4.54 21.92
N ALA A 213 -14.26 4.54 23.21
CA ALA A 213 -13.27 4.34 24.27
C ALA A 213 -12.61 2.96 24.19
N ARG A 214 -13.38 1.91 23.88
CA ARG A 214 -12.80 0.57 23.66
C ARG A 214 -11.86 0.52 22.45
N GLN A 215 -12.20 1.20 21.36
CA GLN A 215 -11.31 1.29 20.19
C GLN A 215 -10.08 2.15 20.46
N SER A 216 -10.20 3.25 21.22
CA SER A 216 -9.03 4.06 21.59
C SER A 216 -8.06 3.31 22.48
N ILE A 217 -8.55 2.45 23.40
CA ILE A 217 -7.71 1.53 24.17
C ILE A 217 -6.99 0.55 23.25
N ARG A 218 -7.64 0.02 22.21
CA ARG A 218 -6.97 -0.85 21.23
C ARG A 218 -5.85 -0.13 20.47
N ILE A 219 -6.07 1.12 20.08
CA ILE A 219 -5.03 1.95 19.46
C ILE A 219 -3.89 2.11 20.46
N ARG A 220 -4.16 2.52 21.70
CA ARG A 220 -3.14 2.67 22.75
C ARG A 220 -2.33 1.40 22.99
N ASN A 221 -2.97 0.24 22.91
CA ASN A 221 -2.35 -1.07 23.14
C ASN A 221 -1.71 -1.67 21.87
N ALA A 222 -1.82 -1.02 20.71
CA ALA A 222 -1.13 -1.49 19.52
C ALA A 222 0.38 -1.29 19.71
N LYS A 223 1.19 -2.18 19.11
CA LYS A 223 2.64 -2.18 19.29
C LYS A 223 3.31 -0.99 18.60
N ASP A 224 2.80 -0.62 17.43
CA ASP A 224 3.33 0.43 16.57
C ASP A 224 2.22 0.99 15.67
N CYS A 225 2.53 2.02 14.89
CA CYS A 225 1.59 2.59 13.93
C CYS A 225 1.29 1.68 12.72
N TRP A 226 1.99 0.56 12.54
CA TRP A 226 1.71 -0.39 11.45
C TRP A 226 0.63 -1.39 11.87
N ALA A 227 0.61 -1.77 13.14
CA ALA A 227 -0.41 -2.66 13.70
C ALA A 227 -1.84 -2.11 13.57
N ILE A 228 -2.00 -0.78 13.63
CA ILE A 228 -3.32 -0.13 13.46
C ILE A 228 -3.85 -0.20 12.01
N LEU A 229 -2.98 -0.49 11.04
CA LEU A 229 -3.35 -0.57 9.62
C LEU A 229 -3.85 -1.97 9.25
N ARG A 230 -3.42 -3.01 9.98
CA ARG A 230 -3.67 -4.42 9.64
C ARG A 230 -5.16 -4.76 9.56
N GLU A 231 -5.46 -5.70 8.69
CA GLU A 231 -6.77 -6.33 8.62
C GLU A 231 -7.19 -6.90 9.98
N GLY A 232 -8.47 -6.71 10.34
CA GLY A 232 -9.03 -7.13 11.62
C GLY A 232 -8.75 -6.19 12.80
N PHE A 233 -7.90 -5.15 12.63
CA PHE A 233 -7.69 -4.14 13.68
C PHE A 233 -9.00 -3.38 13.99
N VAL A 234 -9.62 -2.83 12.94
CA VAL A 234 -11.00 -2.32 13.00
C VAL A 234 -11.91 -3.38 12.42
N ARG A 235 -12.74 -4.00 13.27
CA ARG A 235 -13.73 -4.97 12.79
C ARG A 235 -14.97 -4.24 12.25
N PRO A 236 -15.46 -4.58 11.04
CA PRO A 236 -16.74 -4.11 10.55
C PRO A 236 -17.83 -4.39 11.59
N SER A 237 -18.72 -3.43 11.83
CA SER A 237 -19.69 -3.56 12.90
C SER A 237 -20.70 -4.69 12.71
N SER A 238 -20.84 -5.22 11.48
CA SER A 238 -21.69 -6.38 11.19
C SER A 238 -21.29 -7.61 12.00
N GLU A 239 -19.99 -7.81 12.25
CA GLU A 239 -19.48 -8.97 13.00
C GLU A 239 -19.65 -8.87 14.53
N VAL A 240 -19.92 -7.68 15.06
CA VAL A 240 -20.09 -7.46 16.52
C VAL A 240 -21.43 -7.98 17.01
N LEU A 241 -22.38 -8.23 16.10
CA LEU A 241 -23.58 -9.01 16.39
C LEU A 241 -23.23 -10.50 16.39
N SER A 242 -22.37 -10.92 17.31
CA SER A 242 -22.17 -12.34 17.55
C SER A 242 -23.54 -12.98 17.78
N PRO A 243 -23.85 -14.12 17.11
CA PRO A 243 -25.10 -14.84 17.35
C PRO A 243 -25.24 -15.07 18.87
N PRO A 244 -26.46 -14.96 19.42
CA PRO A 244 -26.67 -15.04 20.86
C PRO A 244 -26.03 -16.34 21.38
N LYS A 245 -24.88 -16.22 22.06
CA LYS A 245 -24.18 -17.36 22.66
C LYS A 245 -25.20 -18.06 23.56
N ARG A 246 -25.66 -19.24 23.13
CA ARG A 246 -26.52 -20.10 23.94
C ARG A 246 -25.80 -20.27 25.28
N LYS A 247 -26.53 -20.00 26.35
CA LYS A 247 -26.08 -19.94 27.74
C LYS A 247 -25.62 -21.34 28.20
N GLY A 248 -24.48 -21.78 27.72
CA GLY A 248 -23.80 -23.01 28.10
C GLY A 248 -22.53 -22.64 28.85
N SER A 249 -22.49 -23.00 30.13
CA SER A 249 -21.40 -22.76 31.06
C SER A 249 -20.07 -23.27 30.52
N GLY A 250 -19.14 -22.36 30.24
CA GLY A 250 -17.78 -22.66 29.81
C GLY A 250 -16.91 -21.41 29.90
N ARG A 251 -16.63 -20.96 31.13
CA ARG A 251 -15.60 -19.94 31.41
C ARG A 251 -14.22 -20.56 31.15
N ILE A 252 -13.75 -20.51 29.92
CA ILE A 252 -12.33 -20.40 29.51
C ILE A 252 -12.40 -19.84 28.08
N TRP A 253 -11.45 -19.00 27.66
CA TRP A 253 -11.26 -18.40 26.32
C TRP A 253 -11.76 -16.96 26.13
N GLN A 254 -10.85 -15.99 26.35
CA GLN A 254 -10.54 -14.94 25.35
C GLN A 254 -9.36 -14.00 25.71
N VAL A 255 -8.31 -14.48 26.39
CA VAL A 255 -7.11 -13.66 26.67
C VAL A 255 -5.84 -14.19 25.99
N GLU A 256 -5.89 -15.31 25.26
CA GLU A 256 -4.65 -15.99 24.84
C GLU A 256 -4.64 -16.48 23.37
N GLU A 257 -5.23 -15.71 22.45
CA GLU A 257 -5.22 -16.07 21.02
C GLU A 257 -3.97 -15.53 20.28
N GLN A 258 -2.83 -15.46 20.96
CA GLN A 258 -1.58 -15.01 20.31
C GLN A 258 -0.29 -15.75 20.69
N GLN A 259 -0.29 -16.73 21.62
CA GLN A 259 1.01 -17.29 22.08
C GLN A 259 1.17 -18.80 22.33
N HIS A 260 0.21 -19.69 22.05
CA HIS A 260 0.48 -21.13 22.18
C HIS A 260 -0.05 -21.97 21.01
N ILE A 261 0.80 -22.15 19.98
CA ILE A 261 0.73 -23.31 19.08
C ILE A 261 1.79 -24.29 19.60
N VAL A 262 1.37 -25.30 20.36
CA VAL A 262 2.19 -26.48 20.67
C VAL A 262 1.38 -27.71 20.29
N ASP A 263 1.91 -28.42 19.29
CA ASP A 263 1.72 -29.81 18.90
C ASP A 263 0.42 -30.51 19.35
N GLY A 264 -0.61 -30.37 18.52
CA GLY A 264 -1.71 -31.33 18.44
C GLY A 264 -1.85 -31.80 17.00
N VAL A 265 -1.17 -32.91 16.66
CA VAL A 265 -1.31 -33.61 15.39
C VAL A 265 -2.74 -34.15 15.30
N VAL A 266 -3.61 -33.42 14.63
CA VAL A 266 -4.93 -33.92 14.21
C VAL A 266 -5.00 -33.71 12.70
N ASP A 267 -4.99 -34.83 11.95
CA ASP A 267 -5.18 -34.91 10.51
C ASP A 267 -6.59 -34.43 10.10
N GLY A 268 -6.85 -33.13 10.23
CA GLY A 268 -7.98 -32.44 9.64
C GLY A 268 -7.46 -31.38 8.70
N GLU A 269 -8.04 -31.27 7.50
CA GLU A 269 -7.72 -30.24 6.50
C GLU A 269 -7.51 -28.89 7.20
N VAL A 270 -6.26 -28.45 7.24
CA VAL A 270 -5.86 -27.17 7.80
C VAL A 270 -6.52 -26.12 6.92
N VAL A 271 -7.68 -25.62 7.35
CA VAL A 271 -8.27 -24.40 6.81
C VAL A 271 -7.19 -23.36 6.96
N GLY A 272 -6.51 -23.06 5.84
CA GLY A 272 -5.28 -22.27 5.84
C GLY A 272 -5.54 -20.98 6.60
N GLN A 273 -4.81 -20.77 7.70
CA GLN A 273 -4.91 -19.53 8.45
C GLN A 273 -4.57 -18.40 7.49
N VAL A 274 -5.60 -17.65 7.08
CA VAL A 274 -5.45 -16.49 6.21
C VAL A 274 -4.63 -15.48 7.00
N THR A 275 -3.38 -15.26 6.58
CA THR A 275 -2.54 -14.22 7.18
C THR A 275 -3.21 -12.88 6.92
N PRO A 276 -3.55 -12.10 7.96
CA PRO A 276 -4.28 -10.85 7.78
C PRO A 276 -3.49 -9.89 6.90
N ALA A 277 -4.16 -9.17 6.00
CA ALA A 277 -3.50 -8.22 5.13
C ALA A 277 -2.78 -7.13 5.94
N PRO A 278 -1.55 -6.70 5.55
CA PRO A 278 -0.82 -5.65 6.24
C PRO A 278 -1.56 -4.30 6.32
N VAL A 279 -2.44 -4.02 5.35
CA VAL A 279 -3.29 -2.84 5.31
C VAL A 279 -4.73 -3.27 5.01
N SER A 280 -5.66 -2.93 5.88
CA SER A 280 -7.09 -3.17 5.68
C SER A 280 -7.68 -2.22 4.63
N GLU A 281 -8.76 -2.64 3.98
CA GLU A 281 -9.48 -1.84 2.97
C GLU A 281 -9.87 -0.44 3.47
N PHE A 282 -10.13 -0.28 4.77
CA PHE A 282 -10.52 1.00 5.35
C PHE A 282 -9.35 1.82 5.91
N ALA A 283 -8.14 1.25 5.94
CA ALA A 283 -6.95 1.90 6.51
C ALA A 283 -6.13 2.69 5.49
N TRP A 284 -6.42 2.62 4.19
CA TRP A 284 -5.70 3.38 3.15
C TRP A 284 -5.60 4.89 3.40
N PRO A 285 -6.67 5.60 3.80
CA PRO A 285 -6.58 7.02 4.12
C PRO A 285 -5.72 7.31 5.36
N VAL A 286 -5.67 6.38 6.31
CA VAL A 286 -4.85 6.50 7.52
C VAL A 286 -3.36 6.30 7.18
N LEU A 287 -3.03 5.32 6.34
CA LEU A 287 -1.68 5.14 5.81
C LEU A 287 -1.22 6.40 5.08
N GLU A 288 -2.04 6.97 4.20
CA GLU A 288 -1.72 8.21 3.49
C GLU A 288 -1.43 9.38 4.46
N TRP A 289 -2.25 9.51 5.49
CA TRP A 289 -2.05 10.53 6.53
C TRP A 289 -0.73 10.32 7.29
N ILE A 290 -0.40 9.09 7.70
CA ILE A 290 0.88 8.75 8.35
C ILE A 290 2.05 9.14 7.45
N LEU A 291 2.00 8.77 6.15
CA LEU A 291 3.06 9.10 5.20
C LEU A 291 3.25 10.62 5.05
N CYS A 292 2.16 11.39 5.00
CA CYS A 292 2.24 12.86 4.97
C CYS A 292 2.95 13.43 6.21
N LEU A 293 2.72 12.86 7.40
CA LEU A 293 3.42 13.29 8.62
C LEU A 293 4.92 12.97 8.59
N LEU A 294 5.27 11.76 8.16
CA LEU A 294 6.66 11.29 8.08
C LEU A 294 7.46 12.07 7.03
N GLU A 295 6.88 12.36 5.87
CA GLU A 295 7.53 13.19 4.84
C GLU A 295 7.71 14.65 5.30
N LYS A 296 6.73 15.19 6.05
CA LYS A 296 6.85 16.53 6.65
C LYS A 296 7.99 16.55 7.68
N ASP A 297 8.11 15.50 8.49
CA ASP A 297 9.17 15.34 9.47
C ASP A 297 10.56 15.22 8.83
N GLU A 298 10.70 14.43 7.76
CA GLU A 298 11.94 14.32 6.98
C GLU A 298 12.40 15.66 6.41
N LYS A 299 11.45 16.45 5.86
CA LYS A 299 11.73 17.80 5.36
C LYS A 299 12.17 18.74 6.47
N LEU A 300 11.60 18.62 7.67
CA LEU A 300 12.01 19.41 8.84
C LEU A 300 13.41 19.02 9.31
N ALA A 301 13.73 17.72 9.38
CA ALA A 301 15.07 17.24 9.72
C ALA A 301 16.14 17.83 8.79
N LYS A 302 15.89 17.80 7.46
CA LYS A 302 16.79 18.42 6.48
C LYS A 302 16.95 19.92 6.69
N LYS A 303 15.87 20.65 6.99
CA LYS A 303 15.93 22.10 7.28
C LYS A 303 16.74 22.40 8.54
N SER A 304 16.75 21.50 9.51
CA SER A 304 17.55 21.60 10.73
C SER A 304 19.01 21.15 10.56
N GLY A 305 19.45 20.91 9.32
CA GLY A 305 20.83 20.49 9.01
C GLY A 305 21.13 19.02 9.29
N GLN A 306 20.12 18.21 9.63
CA GLN A 306 20.26 16.76 9.75
C GLN A 306 20.24 16.09 8.36
N PRO A 307 20.78 14.87 8.23
CA PRO A 307 20.58 14.07 7.02
C PRO A 307 19.08 13.96 6.68
N LEU A 308 18.74 13.87 5.40
CA LEU A 308 17.37 13.68 4.94
C LEU A 308 16.85 12.31 5.41
N HIS A 309 16.26 12.25 6.60
CA HIS A 309 15.58 11.10 7.18
C HIS A 309 14.49 11.58 8.14
N SER A 310 13.51 10.73 8.44
CA SER A 310 12.47 11.01 9.46
C SER A 310 12.85 10.36 10.81
N PRO A 311 13.19 11.14 11.85
CA PRO A 311 13.34 10.62 13.21
C PRO A 311 12.06 9.94 13.73
N LEU A 312 10.89 10.44 13.31
CA LEU A 312 9.62 9.82 13.71
C LEU A 312 9.43 8.44 13.07
N LEU A 313 9.83 8.22 11.82
CA LEU A 313 9.84 6.88 11.21
C LEU A 313 10.79 5.94 11.97
N LEU A 314 11.97 6.42 12.35
CA LEU A 314 12.91 5.63 13.15
C LEU A 314 12.28 5.18 14.48
N SER A 315 11.49 6.03 15.13
CA SER A 315 10.78 5.71 16.38
C SER A 315 9.73 4.59 16.23
N GLN A 316 9.28 4.32 15.00
CA GLN A 316 8.32 3.27 14.65
C GLN A 316 8.99 1.93 14.29
N ILE A 317 10.31 1.83 14.44
CA ILE A 317 11.09 0.61 14.28
C ILE A 317 11.54 0.16 15.68
N PRO A 318 11.47 -1.11 16.08
CA PRO A 318 11.92 -1.54 17.41
C PRO A 318 13.35 -1.08 17.75
N PRO A 319 13.61 -0.68 19.01
CA PRO A 319 14.98 -0.43 19.45
C PRO A 319 15.82 -1.72 19.35
N PRO A 320 17.13 -1.60 19.18
CA PRO A 320 18.02 -2.76 19.13
C PRO A 320 17.99 -3.52 20.46
N ARG A 321 17.93 -4.86 20.39
CA ARG A 321 17.95 -5.73 21.58
C ARG A 321 19.33 -5.79 22.27
N ALA A 322 20.39 -5.48 21.53
CA ALA A 322 21.77 -5.51 21.99
C ALA A 322 22.34 -4.09 22.04
N ALA A 323 23.52 -3.90 22.62
CA ALA A 323 24.25 -2.62 22.66
C ALA A 323 24.68 -2.08 21.26
N THR A 324 24.17 -2.66 20.18
CA THR A 324 24.28 -2.11 18.82
C THR A 324 23.37 -0.89 18.71
N ASN A 325 23.86 0.26 18.29
CA ASN A 325 23.02 1.46 18.17
C ASN A 325 22.04 1.42 16.97
N ALA A 326 22.28 0.55 15.99
CA ALA A 326 21.47 0.47 14.78
C ALA A 326 20.22 -0.41 14.95
N ARG A 327 19.06 0.10 14.52
CA ARG A 327 17.81 -0.67 14.45
C ARG A 327 17.83 -1.56 13.19
N TRP A 328 17.18 -2.72 13.27
CA TRP A 328 17.21 -3.72 12.20
C TRP A 328 15.86 -4.34 11.84
N ASP A 329 14.87 -4.28 12.74
CA ASP A 329 13.56 -4.92 12.54
C ASP A 329 12.61 -4.02 11.72
N VAL A 330 12.83 -4.01 10.40
CA VAL A 330 12.05 -3.22 9.42
C VAL A 330 10.90 -4.02 8.79
N GLU A 331 10.57 -5.20 9.33
CA GLU A 331 9.66 -6.14 8.66
C GLU A 331 8.24 -5.55 8.50
N ALA A 332 7.70 -4.93 9.55
CA ALA A 332 6.35 -4.35 9.51
C ALA A 332 6.15 -3.28 8.42
N PRO A 333 7.01 -2.24 8.28
CA PRO A 333 6.86 -1.28 7.19
C PRO A 333 7.18 -1.90 5.82
N LEU A 334 8.06 -2.91 5.73
CA LEU A 334 8.29 -3.62 4.48
C LEU A 334 7.07 -4.45 4.04
N ASP A 335 6.36 -5.08 4.97
CA ASP A 335 5.12 -5.80 4.66
C ASP A 335 4.06 -4.85 4.07
N VAL A 336 3.94 -3.65 4.63
CA VAL A 336 3.07 -2.58 4.09
C VAL A 336 3.52 -2.17 2.69
N ILE A 337 4.82 -1.92 2.47
CA ILE A 337 5.36 -1.53 1.15
C ILE A 337 5.03 -2.58 0.09
N PHE A 338 5.37 -3.84 0.35
CA PHE A 338 5.22 -4.89 -0.65
C PHE A 338 3.76 -5.31 -0.86
N TYR A 339 2.90 -5.13 0.15
CA TYR A 339 1.46 -5.21 -0.05
C TYR A 339 0.96 -4.10 -0.99
N CYS A 340 1.36 -2.84 -0.75
CA CYS A 340 1.02 -1.71 -1.60
C CYS A 340 1.45 -1.90 -3.07
N LEU A 341 2.61 -2.52 -3.32
CA LEU A 341 3.14 -2.73 -4.67
C LEU A 341 2.35 -3.77 -5.48
N LYS A 342 1.73 -4.73 -4.80
CA LYS A 342 0.91 -5.80 -5.40
C LYS A 342 -0.53 -5.34 -5.70
N GLU A 343 -0.97 -4.26 -5.07
CA GLU A 343 -2.30 -3.69 -5.31
C GLU A 343 -2.47 -3.16 -6.74
N ARG A 344 -3.68 -3.29 -7.30
CA ARG A 344 -3.96 -2.81 -8.67
C ARG A 344 -4.08 -1.29 -8.75
N ASP A 345 -4.48 -0.64 -7.66
CA ASP A 345 -4.62 0.81 -7.60
C ASP A 345 -3.24 1.49 -7.59
N LEU A 346 -3.00 2.35 -8.57
CA LEU A 346 -1.79 3.16 -8.69
C LEU A 346 -1.56 4.06 -7.47
N ARG A 347 -2.62 4.51 -6.79
CA ARG A 347 -2.51 5.29 -5.57
C ARG A 347 -1.88 4.48 -4.44
N HIS A 348 -2.31 3.22 -4.26
CA HIS A 348 -1.74 2.32 -3.26
C HIS A 348 -0.28 2.03 -3.57
N LYS A 349 0.05 1.71 -4.83
CA LYS A 349 1.46 1.56 -5.27
C LYS A 349 2.29 2.79 -4.93
N THR A 350 1.76 3.99 -5.20
CA THR A 350 2.42 5.26 -4.88
C THR A 350 2.67 5.42 -3.38
N MET A 351 1.75 4.99 -2.51
CA MET A 351 1.98 4.98 -1.06
C MET A 351 3.14 4.05 -0.66
N GLY A 352 3.22 2.87 -1.26
CA GLY A 352 4.34 1.93 -1.07
C GLY A 352 5.69 2.54 -1.47
N ILE A 353 5.74 3.19 -2.65
CA ILE A 353 6.96 3.87 -3.13
C ILE A 353 7.39 5.03 -2.22
N ARG A 354 6.43 5.81 -1.72
CA ARG A 354 6.69 6.90 -0.76
C ARG A 354 7.28 6.35 0.55
N LEU A 355 6.70 5.28 1.09
CA LEU A 355 7.21 4.65 2.31
C LEU A 355 8.60 4.03 2.11
N LEU A 356 8.83 3.35 0.99
CA LEU A 356 10.15 2.82 0.66
C LEU A 356 11.19 3.94 0.53
N THR A 357 10.82 5.07 -0.09
CA THR A 357 11.71 6.23 -0.20
C THR A 357 12.14 6.75 1.18
N LEU A 358 11.20 6.86 2.12
CA LEU A 358 11.51 7.26 3.51
C LEU A 358 12.46 6.27 4.20
N LEU A 359 12.27 4.96 4.01
CA LEU A 359 13.17 3.94 4.59
C LEU A 359 14.57 3.97 3.95
N VAL A 360 14.66 4.20 2.64
CA VAL A 360 15.96 4.32 1.95
C VAL A 360 16.72 5.54 2.45
N ASN A 361 16.03 6.68 2.58
CA ASN A 361 16.58 7.90 3.17
C ASN A 361 17.05 7.66 4.61
N LEU A 362 16.27 6.91 5.41
CA LEU A 362 16.69 6.49 6.75
C LEU A 362 17.93 5.57 6.72
N SER A 363 18.04 4.67 5.74
CA SER A 363 19.21 3.80 5.53
C SER A 363 20.46 4.58 5.11
N ALA A 364 20.34 5.84 4.70
CA ALA A 364 21.46 6.76 4.49
C ALA A 364 22.02 7.31 5.80
N THR A 365 21.52 6.85 6.95
CA THR A 365 22.07 7.12 8.29
C THR A 365 22.68 5.87 8.89
N THR A 366 23.50 6.02 9.93
CA THR A 366 24.04 4.90 10.72
C THR A 366 23.01 4.28 11.68
N LEU A 367 21.78 4.80 11.72
CA LEU A 367 20.72 4.40 12.67
C LEU A 367 19.98 3.13 12.25
N ILE A 368 20.13 2.69 11.00
CA ILE A 368 19.59 1.43 10.48
C ILE A 368 20.73 0.55 9.98
N ASP A 369 20.68 -0.74 10.29
CA ASP A 369 21.62 -1.73 9.74
C ASP A 369 21.35 -1.94 8.23
N LEU A 370 22.22 -1.40 7.37
CA LEU A 370 22.05 -1.45 5.91
C LEU A 370 22.13 -2.88 5.36
N PRO A 371 23.11 -3.73 5.74
CA PRO A 371 23.12 -5.12 5.30
C PRO A 371 21.83 -5.87 5.62
N LEU A 372 21.29 -5.76 6.84
CA LEU A 372 20.04 -6.44 7.20
C LEU A 372 18.85 -5.85 6.45
N PHE A 373 18.81 -4.54 6.24
CA PHE A 373 17.80 -3.87 5.43
C PHE A 373 17.82 -4.34 3.96
N LEU A 374 19.01 -4.42 3.34
CA LEU A 374 19.18 -4.92 1.97
C LEU A 374 18.74 -6.38 1.84
N ASN A 375 19.08 -7.23 2.81
CA ASN A 375 18.61 -8.62 2.86
C ASN A 375 17.08 -8.72 2.95
N ALA A 376 16.47 -7.93 3.83
CA ALA A 376 15.02 -7.92 4.04
C ALA A 376 14.25 -7.48 2.79
N ILE A 377 14.77 -6.49 2.05
CA ILE A 377 14.21 -6.05 0.77
C ILE A 377 14.50 -7.10 -0.31
N GLY A 378 15.74 -7.58 -0.42
CA GLY A 378 16.16 -8.57 -1.40
C GLY A 378 15.24 -9.80 -1.39
N ASN A 379 14.98 -10.37 -0.22
CA ASN A 379 14.07 -11.50 -0.06
C ASN A 379 12.64 -11.24 -0.61
N ARG A 380 12.14 -10.01 -0.46
CA ARG A 380 10.80 -9.65 -0.94
C ARG A 380 10.76 -9.31 -2.43
N LEU A 381 11.88 -8.83 -3.01
CA LEU A 381 11.99 -8.58 -4.45
C LEU A 381 11.78 -9.86 -5.26
N PHE A 382 12.21 -11.03 -4.77
CA PHE A 382 11.94 -12.33 -5.43
C PHE A 382 10.46 -12.65 -5.54
N SER A 383 9.63 -12.10 -4.66
CA SER A 383 8.18 -12.31 -4.69
C SER A 383 7.46 -11.38 -5.66
N LEU A 384 8.17 -10.43 -6.29
CA LEU A 384 7.61 -9.52 -7.27
C LEU A 384 7.67 -10.14 -8.67
N THR A 385 6.62 -9.90 -9.44
CA THR A 385 6.62 -10.13 -10.89
C THR A 385 7.59 -9.18 -11.59
N LEU A 386 7.98 -9.51 -12.82
CA LEU A 386 8.88 -8.66 -13.63
C LEU A 386 8.33 -7.23 -13.80
N ASP A 387 7.02 -7.09 -14.02
CA ASP A 387 6.35 -5.80 -14.19
C ASP A 387 6.32 -5.00 -12.89
N GLU A 388 6.07 -5.65 -11.75
CA GLU A 388 6.11 -4.99 -10.44
C GLU A 388 7.52 -4.53 -10.09
N LEU A 389 8.55 -5.35 -10.36
CA LEU A 389 9.94 -4.99 -10.17
C LEU A 389 10.35 -3.82 -11.07
N ALA A 390 9.95 -3.86 -12.34
CA ALA A 390 10.21 -2.77 -13.28
C ALA A 390 9.52 -1.47 -12.85
N SER A 391 8.26 -1.56 -12.42
CA SER A 391 7.48 -0.41 -11.92
C SER A 391 8.08 0.17 -10.65
N LEU A 392 8.54 -0.68 -9.72
CA LEU A 392 9.21 -0.28 -8.49
C LEU A 392 10.44 0.58 -8.78
N PHE A 393 11.34 0.08 -9.61
CA PHE A 393 12.57 0.81 -9.94
C PHE A 393 12.29 2.10 -10.71
N ALA A 394 11.34 2.10 -11.65
CA ALA A 394 10.97 3.29 -12.41
C ALA A 394 10.34 4.38 -11.53
N ALA A 395 9.60 4.00 -10.49
CA ALA A 395 8.91 4.95 -9.60
C ALA A 395 9.82 5.54 -8.51
N LEU A 396 10.97 4.93 -8.21
CA LEU A 396 11.92 5.45 -7.23
C LEU A 396 12.63 6.71 -7.73
N PRO A 397 12.79 7.76 -6.89
CA PRO A 397 13.46 9.01 -7.28
C PRO A 397 14.90 8.82 -7.77
N SER A 398 15.39 9.69 -8.65
CA SER A 398 16.78 9.67 -9.14
C SER A 398 17.75 10.49 -8.28
N SER A 399 17.48 10.63 -6.98
CA SER A 399 18.41 11.34 -6.09
C SER A 399 19.71 10.54 -5.89
N SER A 400 20.83 11.20 -5.56
CA SER A 400 22.11 10.52 -5.33
C SER A 400 22.02 9.39 -4.30
N THR A 401 21.31 9.60 -3.19
CA THR A 401 21.09 8.58 -2.15
C THR A 401 20.30 7.39 -2.68
N MET A 402 19.25 7.65 -3.47
CA MET A 402 18.42 6.59 -4.04
C MET A 402 19.18 5.79 -5.09
N LEU A 403 19.98 6.45 -5.94
CA LEU A 403 20.84 5.78 -6.92
C LEU A 403 21.90 4.91 -6.23
N GLN A 404 22.56 5.41 -5.18
CA GLN A 404 23.49 4.60 -4.37
C GLN A 404 22.81 3.38 -3.76
N PHE A 405 21.61 3.57 -3.19
CA PHE A 405 20.83 2.47 -2.66
C PHE A 405 20.44 1.44 -3.72
N LYS A 406 19.96 1.88 -4.89
CA LYS A 406 19.63 1.00 -6.03
C LYS A 406 20.84 0.17 -6.48
N VAL A 407 22.01 0.80 -6.62
CA VAL A 407 23.25 0.09 -7.00
C VAL A 407 23.59 -0.98 -5.96
N LEU A 408 23.51 -0.65 -4.66
CA LEU A 408 23.79 -1.62 -3.58
C LEU A 408 22.77 -2.74 -3.52
N LEU A 409 21.49 -2.44 -3.73
CA LEU A 409 20.41 -3.42 -3.76
C LEU A 409 20.56 -4.37 -4.95
N CYS A 410 20.85 -3.84 -6.14
CA CYS A 410 21.08 -4.66 -7.32
C CYS A 410 22.35 -5.52 -7.18
N ARG A 411 23.43 -4.94 -6.64
CA ARG A 411 24.66 -5.69 -6.30
C ARG A 411 24.32 -6.85 -5.36
N HIS A 412 23.68 -6.57 -4.24
CA HIS A 412 23.30 -7.58 -3.25
C HIS A 412 22.40 -8.67 -3.84
N TYR A 413 21.44 -8.29 -4.68
CA TYR A 413 20.58 -9.23 -5.40
C TYR A 413 21.40 -10.17 -6.31
N LEU A 414 22.32 -9.61 -7.09
CA LEU A 414 23.13 -10.37 -8.05
C LEU A 414 24.21 -11.22 -7.37
N THR A 415 24.79 -10.79 -6.25
CA THR A 415 25.78 -11.59 -5.53
C THR A 415 25.16 -12.74 -4.76
N ASP A 416 24.09 -12.47 -4.01
CA ASP A 416 23.64 -13.41 -2.97
C ASP A 416 22.61 -14.39 -3.50
N PHE A 417 21.91 -14.04 -4.58
CA PHE A 417 20.78 -14.84 -5.06
C PHE A 417 20.97 -15.36 -6.48
N ALA A 418 21.62 -14.61 -7.37
CA ALA A 418 21.87 -15.11 -8.72
C ALA A 418 22.86 -16.30 -8.72
N ALA A 419 23.79 -16.34 -7.76
CA ALA A 419 24.75 -17.43 -7.62
C ALA A 419 24.13 -18.75 -7.10
N GLY A 420 22.95 -18.70 -6.45
CA GLY A 420 22.38 -19.84 -5.71
C GLY A 420 21.20 -20.57 -6.36
N SER A 421 20.60 -20.01 -7.41
CA SER A 421 19.32 -20.52 -7.98
C SER A 421 19.42 -21.92 -8.63
N GLY A 422 20.61 -22.41 -8.98
CA GLY A 422 20.80 -23.71 -9.65
C GLY A 422 21.12 -24.89 -8.74
N GLN A 423 21.40 -24.67 -7.45
CA GLN A 423 21.65 -25.76 -6.51
C GLN A 423 20.49 -25.84 -5.53
N ASN A 424 19.54 -26.73 -5.84
CA ASN A 424 18.51 -27.26 -4.95
C ASN A 424 18.84 -26.99 -3.47
N ASN A 425 18.13 -26.04 -2.85
CA ASN A 425 17.75 -25.87 -1.43
C ASN A 425 18.46 -26.67 -0.31
N ILE A 426 19.69 -27.11 -0.49
CA ILE A 426 20.60 -27.62 0.52
C ILE A 426 21.52 -26.45 0.84
N ARG A 427 20.93 -25.26 1.07
CA ARG A 427 21.54 -24.38 2.06
C ARG A 427 21.57 -25.24 3.31
N PRO A 428 22.75 -25.64 3.84
CA PRO A 428 22.79 -26.49 5.03
C PRO A 428 21.88 -25.82 6.04
N LYS A 429 20.79 -26.52 6.43
CA LYS A 429 19.85 -26.03 7.46
C LYS A 429 20.73 -25.40 8.52
N PRO A 430 20.57 -24.10 8.86
CA PRO A 430 21.44 -23.44 9.82
C PRO A 430 21.50 -24.37 11.02
N GLN A 431 22.66 -25.03 11.18
CA GLN A 431 22.87 -25.99 12.24
C GLN A 431 22.57 -25.18 13.48
N ALA A 432 21.52 -25.55 14.22
CA ALA A 432 21.03 -24.78 15.34
C ALA A 432 22.25 -24.42 16.19
N ARG A 433 22.71 -23.16 16.09
CA ARG A 433 23.84 -22.68 16.88
C ARG A 433 23.40 -22.96 18.30
N GLY A 434 24.10 -23.88 18.97
CA GLY A 434 23.78 -24.26 20.33
C GLY A 434 23.53 -22.97 21.10
N GLN A 435 22.33 -22.84 21.67
CA GLN A 435 21.90 -21.69 22.46
C GLN A 435 23.11 -21.23 23.28
N PRO A 436 23.55 -19.96 23.14
CA PRO A 436 24.69 -19.47 23.91
C PRO A 436 24.40 -19.78 25.37
N ARG A 437 25.20 -20.67 25.97
CA ARG A 437 25.06 -21.03 27.38
C ARG A 437 25.04 -19.72 28.18
N PRO A 438 24.11 -19.57 29.14
CA PRO A 438 24.07 -18.38 29.99
C PRO A 438 25.47 -18.13 30.53
N ALA A 439 26.09 -17.02 30.11
CA ALA A 439 27.37 -16.61 30.67
C ALA A 439 27.16 -16.46 32.18
N PRO A 440 27.98 -17.10 33.03
CA PRO A 440 27.82 -17.01 34.48
C PRO A 440 27.89 -15.55 34.87
N SER A 441 26.84 -15.10 35.57
CA SER A 441 26.66 -13.77 36.13
C SER A 441 27.99 -13.23 36.67
N ARG A 442 28.63 -12.34 35.91
CA ARG A 442 29.85 -11.67 36.33
C ARG A 442 29.45 -10.73 37.46
N ARG A 443 29.71 -11.20 38.67
CA ARG A 443 29.57 -10.54 39.97
C ARG A 443 29.77 -9.02 39.82
N LYS A 444 28.68 -8.28 39.98
CA LYS A 444 28.63 -6.82 40.09
C LYS A 444 29.68 -6.37 41.11
N GLN A 445 30.76 -5.74 40.63
CA GLN A 445 31.65 -4.98 41.50
C GLN A 445 30.87 -3.75 41.97
N ALA A 446 30.88 -3.54 43.29
CA ALA A 446 30.27 -2.40 43.93
C ALA A 446 31.00 -1.12 43.46
N GLU A 447 30.29 -0.25 42.75
CA GLU A 447 30.73 1.12 42.51
C GLU A 447 30.10 2.06 43.54
N SER A 448 30.95 2.96 44.00
CA SER A 448 30.80 3.89 45.12
C SER A 448 29.72 4.96 44.91
N PRO A 449 29.16 5.51 46.00
CA PRO A 449 28.28 6.66 45.92
C PRO A 449 29.12 7.94 45.81
N PHE A 450 29.14 8.58 44.65
CA PHE A 450 29.62 9.96 44.53
C PHE A 450 28.71 10.80 43.62
N ALA A 451 28.01 11.72 44.28
CA ALA A 451 27.73 13.10 43.93
C ALA A 451 27.09 13.43 42.56
N ASP A 452 25.83 13.84 42.66
CA ASP A 452 25.29 15.13 42.20
C ASP A 452 25.49 15.58 40.75
N SER A 453 24.34 15.66 40.08
CA SER A 453 23.87 16.90 39.46
C SER A 453 24.78 17.50 38.40
N THR A 454 24.82 16.88 37.23
CA THR A 454 25.16 17.60 36.00
C THR A 454 24.02 17.42 34.99
N THR A 455 23.20 18.46 34.87
CA THR A 455 22.32 18.71 33.73
C THR A 455 23.07 18.45 32.44
N SER A 456 22.72 17.36 31.77
CA SER A 456 23.21 16.97 30.46
C SER A 456 22.68 17.93 29.40
N ASN A 457 23.34 19.08 29.28
CA ASN A 457 23.42 19.81 28.02
C ASN A 457 24.15 18.92 27.01
N VAL A 458 23.39 18.05 26.34
CA VAL A 458 23.81 17.38 25.10
C VAL A 458 24.00 18.47 24.06
N THR A 459 25.20 19.06 24.07
CA THR A 459 25.69 19.94 23.03
C THR A 459 25.59 19.22 21.69
N ALA A 460 25.30 19.99 20.64
CA ALA A 460 25.09 19.56 19.26
C ALA A 460 26.33 18.84 18.67
N ALA A 461 26.60 17.63 19.15
CA ALA A 461 27.63 16.73 18.66
C ALA A 461 27.25 16.29 17.24
N SER A 462 27.74 17.09 16.28
CA SER A 462 28.01 16.78 14.88
C SER A 462 26.93 15.98 14.15
N ALA A 463 25.99 16.68 13.52
CA ALA A 463 25.08 16.11 12.51
C ALA A 463 25.82 15.32 11.40
N ALA A 464 27.11 15.63 11.15
CA ALA A 464 27.96 14.91 10.21
C ALA A 464 28.30 13.47 10.66
N SER A 465 28.17 13.14 11.94
CA SER A 465 28.42 11.79 12.48
C SER A 465 27.34 10.77 12.10
N ILE A 466 26.12 11.23 11.84
CA ILE A 466 24.96 10.35 11.60
C ILE A 466 24.86 9.93 10.14
N ALA A 467 25.32 10.76 9.20
CA ALA A 467 25.26 10.46 7.77
C ALA A 467 26.15 9.24 7.43
N ARG A 468 25.55 8.21 6.85
CA ARG A 468 26.28 7.05 6.34
C ARG A 468 27.01 7.44 5.06
N LYS A 469 28.31 7.15 5.01
CA LYS A 469 29.05 7.06 3.75
C LYS A 469 28.77 5.69 3.14
N PHE A 470 28.06 5.67 2.01
CA PHE A 470 27.85 4.41 1.29
C PHE A 470 29.21 3.87 0.79
N PRO A 471 29.40 2.54 0.80
CA PRO A 471 30.62 1.96 0.27
C PRO A 471 30.72 2.27 -1.23
N ALA A 472 31.86 2.80 -1.65
CA ALA A 472 32.14 3.01 -3.07
C ALA A 472 32.29 1.64 -3.75
N ILE A 473 31.58 1.42 -4.86
CA ILE A 473 31.66 0.19 -5.65
C ILE A 473 32.52 0.46 -6.88
N PRO A 474 33.64 -0.25 -7.06
CA PRO A 474 34.51 -0.05 -8.22
C PRO A 474 33.81 -0.46 -9.51
N SER A 475 34.13 0.18 -10.63
CA SER A 475 33.52 -0.11 -11.94
C SER A 475 33.77 -1.54 -12.38
N SER A 476 34.96 -2.09 -12.12
CA SER A 476 35.28 -3.51 -12.34
C SER A 476 34.30 -4.46 -11.68
N GLU A 477 33.84 -4.17 -10.46
CA GLU A 477 32.84 -4.99 -9.78
C GLU A 477 31.46 -4.86 -10.45
N ILE A 478 31.06 -3.65 -10.84
CA ILE A 478 29.79 -3.44 -11.56
C ILE A 478 29.79 -4.18 -12.90
N LEU A 479 30.88 -4.06 -13.67
CA LEU A 479 31.04 -4.73 -14.95
C LEU A 479 31.03 -6.25 -14.79
N SER A 480 31.74 -6.80 -13.81
CA SER A 480 31.73 -8.25 -13.57
C SER A 480 30.34 -8.78 -13.18
N LEU A 481 29.56 -8.02 -12.41
CA LEU A 481 28.18 -8.38 -12.08
C LEU A 481 27.26 -8.35 -13.30
N ILE A 482 27.41 -7.37 -14.20
CA ILE A 482 26.62 -7.29 -15.43
C ILE A 482 26.99 -8.43 -16.39
N GLU A 483 28.29 -8.69 -16.55
CA GLU A 483 28.85 -9.72 -17.45
C GLU A 483 28.67 -11.15 -16.94
N SER A 484 28.37 -11.34 -15.64
CA SER A 484 28.10 -12.66 -15.07
C SER A 484 27.02 -13.42 -15.86
N PRO A 485 27.07 -14.74 -16.01
CA PRO A 485 26.00 -15.48 -16.68
C PRO A 485 24.69 -15.43 -15.86
N CYS A 486 23.54 -15.30 -16.53
CA CYS A 486 22.23 -15.43 -15.87
C CYS A 486 21.91 -16.91 -15.57
N SER A 487 21.02 -17.13 -14.59
CA SER A 487 20.45 -18.46 -14.33
C SER A 487 19.81 -19.04 -15.58
N THR A 488 19.84 -20.38 -15.72
CA THR A 488 19.14 -21.10 -16.79
C THR A 488 17.63 -21.16 -16.59
N ASP A 489 17.16 -20.87 -15.37
CA ASP A 489 15.73 -20.68 -15.10
C ASP A 489 15.21 -19.44 -15.83
N VAL A 490 14.08 -19.57 -16.53
CA VAL A 490 13.57 -18.50 -17.40
C VAL A 490 13.11 -17.30 -16.57
N ASP A 491 12.33 -17.54 -15.53
CA ASP A 491 11.74 -16.47 -14.72
C ASP A 491 12.84 -15.77 -13.89
N GLY A 492 13.70 -16.57 -13.23
CA GLY A 492 14.88 -16.04 -12.54
C GLY A 492 15.86 -15.31 -13.48
N GLY A 493 16.03 -15.82 -14.70
CA GLY A 493 16.88 -15.21 -15.73
C GLY A 493 16.37 -13.86 -16.21
N ALA A 494 15.06 -13.73 -16.45
CA ALA A 494 14.43 -12.47 -16.84
C ALA A 494 14.50 -11.41 -15.71
N GLN A 495 14.26 -11.82 -14.47
CA GLN A 495 14.44 -10.94 -13.31
C GLN A 495 15.90 -10.50 -13.14
N ALA A 496 16.85 -11.43 -13.23
CA ALA A 496 18.28 -11.12 -13.13
C ALA A 496 18.72 -10.14 -14.23
N LEU A 497 18.26 -10.34 -15.47
CA LEU A 497 18.51 -9.43 -16.59
C LEU A 497 17.97 -8.02 -16.30
N ARG A 498 16.74 -7.93 -15.75
CA ARG A 498 16.14 -6.65 -15.36
C ARG A 498 16.94 -5.94 -14.27
N VAL A 499 17.40 -6.68 -13.26
CA VAL A 499 18.23 -6.13 -12.17
C VAL A 499 19.59 -5.64 -12.69
N LYS A 500 20.22 -6.37 -13.61
CA LYS A 500 21.48 -5.92 -14.26
C LYS A 500 21.31 -4.63 -15.03
N LEU A 501 20.20 -4.49 -15.76
CA LEU A 501 19.89 -3.26 -16.49
C LEU A 501 19.71 -2.08 -15.54
N GLU A 502 18.97 -2.28 -14.45
CA GLU A 502 18.79 -1.25 -13.44
C GLU A 502 20.10 -0.91 -12.72
N LEU A 503 20.97 -1.89 -12.48
CA LEU A 503 22.32 -1.67 -11.94
C LEU A 503 23.13 -0.76 -12.86
N ALA A 504 23.19 -1.07 -14.16
CA ALA A 504 23.91 -0.28 -15.15
C ALA A 504 23.38 1.16 -15.24
N LEU A 505 22.05 1.31 -15.32
CA LEU A 505 21.39 2.60 -15.40
C LEU A 505 21.61 3.45 -14.14
N SER A 506 21.39 2.86 -12.96
CA SER A 506 21.57 3.56 -11.69
C SER A 506 23.02 3.97 -11.49
N TYR A 507 23.97 3.13 -11.90
CA TYR A 507 25.40 3.44 -11.81
C TYR A 507 25.83 4.56 -12.75
N ALA A 508 25.40 4.53 -14.02
CA ALA A 508 25.68 5.61 -14.97
C ALA A 508 25.12 6.95 -14.49
N LEU A 509 23.86 6.96 -14.04
CA LEU A 509 23.24 8.15 -13.47
C LEU A 509 23.98 8.61 -12.20
N LEU A 510 24.43 7.70 -11.34
CA LEU A 510 25.18 8.05 -10.15
C LEU A 510 26.52 8.71 -10.51
N ARG A 511 27.24 8.18 -11.50
CA ARG A 511 28.50 8.77 -11.99
C ARG A 511 28.30 10.18 -12.52
N LYS A 512 27.21 10.40 -13.26
CA LYS A 512 26.83 11.75 -13.73
C LYS A 512 26.58 12.74 -12.58
N HIS A 513 26.04 12.30 -11.45
CA HIS A 513 25.80 13.16 -10.28
C HIS A 513 27.07 13.56 -9.52
N VAL A 514 28.14 12.76 -9.57
CA VAL A 514 29.38 13.04 -8.83
C VAL A 514 30.21 14.16 -9.48
N GLY A 515 29.90 14.55 -10.71
CA GLY A 515 30.59 15.61 -11.43
C GLY A 515 31.84 15.12 -12.17
N SER A 516 32.32 15.93 -13.11
CA SER A 516 33.43 15.61 -14.02
C SER A 516 34.82 15.86 -13.45
N ASP A 517 34.94 16.16 -12.16
CA ASP A 517 36.23 16.56 -11.56
C ASP A 517 37.19 15.36 -11.47
N ASP A 518 38.15 15.37 -12.40
CA ASP A 518 39.45 14.69 -12.50
C ASP A 518 39.59 13.18 -12.31
N ASN A 519 38.53 12.44 -11.96
CA ASN A 519 38.59 10.99 -11.93
C ASN A 519 37.47 10.37 -12.76
N VAL A 520 37.44 10.75 -14.04
CA VAL A 520 36.63 10.07 -15.05
C VAL A 520 36.96 8.58 -14.95
N ASP A 521 35.96 7.79 -14.63
CA ASP A 521 36.13 6.35 -14.48
C ASP A 521 36.45 5.73 -15.85
N VAL A 522 37.75 5.67 -16.15
CA VAL A 522 38.28 5.27 -17.45
C VAL A 522 37.82 3.86 -17.81
N GLU A 523 37.68 2.99 -16.82
CA GLU A 523 37.23 1.61 -17.00
C GLU A 523 35.75 1.57 -17.43
N TRP A 524 34.87 2.27 -16.72
CA TRP A 524 33.45 2.35 -17.10
C TRP A 524 33.26 2.96 -18.51
N GLN A 525 33.98 4.05 -18.79
CA GLN A 525 33.94 4.71 -20.10
C GLN A 525 34.57 3.86 -21.21
N GLY A 526 35.59 3.05 -20.89
CA GLY A 526 36.15 2.05 -21.79
C GLY A 526 35.10 1.00 -22.15
N ALA A 527 34.45 0.41 -21.13
CA ALA A 527 33.43 -0.61 -21.34
C ALA A 527 32.22 -0.13 -22.16
N LEU A 528 31.81 1.13 -21.99
CA LEU A 528 30.77 1.75 -22.82
C LEU A 528 31.22 1.90 -24.29
N ARG A 529 32.42 2.45 -24.52
CA ARG A 529 32.96 2.68 -25.88
C ARG A 529 33.24 1.40 -26.63
N GLU A 530 33.74 0.38 -25.93
CA GLU A 530 34.02 -0.95 -26.49
C GLU A 530 32.75 -1.77 -26.75
N GLY A 531 31.58 -1.29 -26.32
CA GLY A 531 30.32 -2.02 -26.45
C GLY A 531 30.25 -3.27 -25.58
N ARG A 532 31.09 -3.41 -24.54
CA ARG A 532 31.10 -4.57 -23.63
C ARG A 532 29.77 -4.74 -22.91
N LEU A 533 29.18 -3.63 -22.47
CA LEU A 533 27.85 -3.66 -21.84
C LEU A 533 26.79 -4.18 -22.81
N ASN A 534 26.78 -3.69 -24.06
CA ASN A 534 25.87 -4.17 -25.10
C ASN A 534 26.04 -5.67 -25.36
N ALA A 535 27.29 -6.14 -25.47
CA ALA A 535 27.59 -7.55 -25.65
C ALA A 535 27.10 -8.40 -24.47
N ALA A 536 27.29 -7.94 -23.23
CA ALA A 536 26.82 -8.63 -22.03
C ALA A 536 25.29 -8.76 -21.98
N PHE A 537 24.56 -7.69 -22.32
CA PHE A 537 23.10 -7.73 -22.37
C PHE A 537 22.55 -8.57 -23.53
N GLU A 538 23.16 -8.52 -24.70
CA GLU A 538 22.78 -9.38 -25.82
C GLU A 538 23.02 -10.87 -25.48
N ALA A 539 24.17 -11.20 -24.89
CA ALA A 539 24.46 -12.56 -24.42
C ALA A 539 23.44 -13.03 -23.36
N ALA A 540 23.11 -12.18 -22.39
CA ALA A 540 22.13 -12.52 -21.36
C ALA A 540 20.70 -12.64 -21.93
N SER A 541 20.31 -11.79 -22.88
CA SER A 541 19.00 -11.84 -23.53
C SER A 541 18.85 -13.07 -24.45
N GLY A 542 19.92 -13.48 -25.12
CA GLY A 542 19.95 -14.68 -25.96
C GLY A 542 19.66 -15.97 -25.18
N LEU A 543 20.07 -16.03 -23.90
CA LEU A 543 19.76 -17.15 -23.02
C LEU A 543 18.27 -17.21 -22.64
N VAL A 544 17.61 -16.06 -22.53
CA VAL A 544 16.18 -15.96 -22.14
C VAL A 544 15.25 -16.25 -23.33
N ARG A 545 15.66 -15.93 -24.56
CA ARG A 545 14.89 -16.05 -25.82
C ARG A 545 14.66 -17.49 -26.34
N LYS A 546 14.75 -18.53 -25.51
CA LYS A 546 14.45 -19.90 -25.97
C LYS A 546 13.01 -19.94 -26.52
N PRO A 547 12.73 -20.64 -27.64
CA PRO A 547 11.54 -20.47 -28.49
C PRO A 547 10.18 -20.77 -27.83
N THR A 548 10.16 -21.18 -26.56
CA THR A 548 8.97 -21.52 -25.80
C THR A 548 8.54 -20.43 -24.82
N THR A 549 9.31 -19.36 -24.62
CA THR A 549 9.06 -18.36 -23.58
C THR A 549 8.45 -17.09 -24.17
N THR A 550 7.29 -16.71 -23.64
CA THR A 550 6.55 -15.49 -24.02
C THR A 550 7.14 -14.24 -23.34
N LEU A 551 8.48 -14.09 -23.35
CA LEU A 551 9.04 -12.79 -22.98
C LEU A 551 8.62 -11.83 -24.11
N ASP A 552 7.66 -10.95 -23.81
CA ASP A 552 7.11 -10.01 -24.79
C ASP A 552 8.27 -9.28 -25.51
N ASP A 553 8.27 -9.30 -26.85
CA ASP A 553 9.27 -8.59 -27.66
C ASP A 553 9.37 -7.12 -27.24
N ARG A 554 8.27 -6.56 -26.76
CA ARG A 554 8.19 -5.23 -26.17
C ARG A 554 9.11 -5.03 -24.97
N THR A 555 9.22 -6.04 -24.09
CA THR A 555 10.11 -5.99 -22.92
C THR A 555 11.56 -5.96 -23.36
N THR A 556 11.92 -6.77 -24.36
CA THR A 556 13.28 -6.80 -24.89
C THR A 556 13.64 -5.48 -25.57
N GLU A 557 12.71 -4.91 -26.33
CA GLU A 557 12.90 -3.61 -26.97
C GLU A 557 13.01 -2.47 -25.94
N GLY A 558 12.19 -2.49 -24.89
CA GLY A 558 12.30 -1.56 -23.77
C GLY A 558 13.67 -1.64 -23.06
N MET A 559 14.22 -2.85 -22.91
CA MET A 559 15.57 -3.04 -22.36
C MET A 559 16.65 -2.44 -23.27
N LYS A 560 16.54 -2.60 -24.60
CA LYS A 560 17.46 -1.99 -25.57
C LYS A 560 17.42 -0.47 -25.54
N GLN A 561 16.23 0.12 -25.42
CA GLN A 561 16.07 1.58 -25.30
C GLN A 561 16.70 2.12 -24.01
N LEU A 562 16.52 1.42 -22.89
CA LEU A 562 17.16 1.78 -21.62
C LEU A 562 18.68 1.67 -21.71
N LEU A 563 19.19 0.64 -22.37
CA LEU A 563 20.62 0.47 -22.58
C LEU A 563 21.21 1.58 -23.47
N ALA A 564 20.50 1.99 -24.52
CA ALA A 564 20.88 3.16 -25.31
C ALA A 564 20.93 4.43 -24.43
N ALA A 565 19.96 4.63 -23.53
CA ALA A 565 19.98 5.74 -22.59
C ALA A 565 21.20 5.71 -21.64
N VAL A 566 21.66 4.53 -21.24
CA VAL A 566 22.90 4.37 -20.45
C VAL A 566 24.12 4.85 -21.24
N VAL A 567 24.20 4.55 -22.53
CA VAL A 567 25.32 4.99 -23.40
C VAL A 567 25.34 6.51 -23.59
N PHE A 568 24.18 7.18 -23.55
CA PHE A 568 24.08 8.63 -23.65
C PHE A 568 24.30 9.38 -22.32
N CYS A 569 24.26 8.68 -21.18
CA CYS A 569 24.47 9.27 -19.86
C CYS A 569 25.96 9.34 -19.51
#